data_AF-A0A353N7V9-F1
#
_entry.id   AF-A0A353N7V9-F1
#
_cell.length_a   1.000
_cell.length_b   1.000
_cell.length_c   1.000
_cell.angle_alpha   90.00
_cell.angle_beta   90.00
_cell.angle_gamma   90.00
#
_symmetry.space_group_name_H-M   'P 1'
#
loop_
_entity.id
_entity.type
_entity.pdbx_description
1 polymer ?
#
loop_
_entity_poly.entity_id
_entity_poly.type
_entity_poly.pdbx_seq_one_letter_code
_entity_poly.pdbx_strand_id
1 'polypeptide(L)'
;MSLTKSYQEINEKIKKGRVVVVTAEEVISMVQDEGTEKVLEKVDIVTTGTFGAMCSSGAFLNFGHADPPLKMSKVWLNDVPAYAGLAAVDAYIGATELSEIRGLEYGGAHVIEELVSGEKIKLKAIGFRTA
;
A
#
# COMPACT_ATOMS: atom_id res chain seq x y z
N MET A 1 5.44 33.59 1.53
CA MET A 1 4.16 32.88 1.83
C MET A 1 4.48 31.40 1.84
N SER A 2 4.02 30.62 2.84
CA SER A 2 4.25 29.17 2.78
C SER A 2 3.38 28.56 1.68
N LEU A 3 4.01 28.13 0.58
CA LEU A 3 3.39 27.40 -0.52
C LEU A 3 3.07 25.97 -0.07
N THR A 4 2.08 25.82 0.80
CA THR A 4 1.66 24.50 1.28
C THR A 4 0.56 23.96 0.40
N LYS A 5 0.85 22.92 -0.39
CA LYS A 5 -0.15 22.18 -1.18
C LYS A 5 -1.07 21.40 -0.24
N SER A 6 -2.36 21.36 -0.56
CA SER A 6 -3.33 20.58 0.23
C SER A 6 -3.46 19.15 -0.31
N TYR A 7 -3.85 18.21 0.55
CA TYR A 7 -4.19 16.85 0.12
C TYR A 7 -5.30 16.84 -0.93
N GLN A 8 -6.28 17.73 -0.83
CA GLN A 8 -7.38 17.84 -1.78
C GLN A 8 -6.87 18.23 -3.17
N GLU A 9 -6.00 19.23 -3.24
CA GLU A 9 -5.34 19.67 -4.48
C GLU A 9 -4.53 18.53 -5.13
N ILE A 10 -3.69 17.84 -4.35
CA ILE A 10 -2.86 16.73 -4.84
C ILE A 10 -3.77 15.60 -5.36
N ASN A 11 -4.81 15.22 -4.62
CA ASN A 11 -5.76 14.18 -5.05
C ASN A 11 -6.50 14.55 -6.34
N GLU A 12 -6.84 15.83 -6.54
CA GLU A 12 -7.41 16.29 -7.81
C GLU A 12 -6.41 16.17 -8.96
N LYS A 13 -5.14 16.52 -8.74
CA LYS A 13 -4.08 16.37 -9.75
C LYS A 13 -3.85 14.91 -10.12
N ILE A 14 -3.88 14.00 -9.14
CA ILE A 14 -3.82 12.55 -9.36
C ILE A 14 -5.00 12.10 -10.25
N LYS A 15 -6.24 12.46 -9.88
CA LYS A 15 -7.44 12.11 -10.66
C LYS A 15 -7.41 12.67 -12.09
N LYS A 16 -6.81 13.84 -12.29
CA LYS A 16 -6.67 14.51 -13.59
C LYS A 16 -5.45 14.03 -14.39
N GLY A 17 -4.61 13.16 -13.83
CA GLY A 17 -3.37 12.70 -14.47
C GLY A 17 -2.31 13.79 -14.67
N ARG A 18 -2.31 14.83 -13.83
CA ARG A 18 -1.41 16.01 -13.93
C ARG A 18 -0.43 16.11 -12.78
N VAL A 19 -0.38 15.11 -11.91
CA VAL A 19 0.50 15.10 -10.75
C VAL A 19 1.95 14.94 -11.19
N VAL A 20 2.85 15.76 -10.63
CA VAL A 20 4.29 15.62 -10.81
C VAL A 20 4.85 14.84 -9.64
N VAL A 21 5.34 13.63 -9.94
CA VAL A 21 5.94 12.70 -8.98
C VAL A 21 7.42 12.58 -9.29
N VAL A 22 8.27 12.77 -8.29
CA VAL A 22 9.73 12.62 -8.40
C VAL A 22 10.24 11.74 -7.27
N THR A 23 11.42 11.17 -7.43
CA THR A 23 12.10 10.44 -6.36
C THR A 23 12.83 11.39 -5.40
N ALA A 24 13.17 10.88 -4.21
CA ALA A 24 13.99 11.60 -3.24
C ALA A 24 15.39 11.93 -3.78
N GLU A 25 15.90 11.17 -4.74
CA GLU A 25 17.19 11.47 -5.39
C GLU A 25 17.03 12.61 -6.41
N GLU A 26 15.98 12.58 -7.22
CA GLU A 26 15.69 13.62 -8.23
C GLU A 26 15.42 14.98 -7.58
N VAL A 27 14.67 15.02 -6.47
CA VAL A 27 14.32 16.29 -5.81
C VAL A 27 15.55 17.01 -5.24
N ILE A 28 16.59 16.27 -4.84
CA ILE A 28 17.83 16.87 -4.31
C ILE A 28 18.52 17.68 -5.42
N SER A 29 18.67 17.12 -6.61
CA SER A 29 19.25 17.83 -7.76
C SER A 29 18.39 19.03 -8.17
N MET A 30 17.07 18.87 -8.23
CA MET A 30 16.16 19.98 -8.57
C MET A 30 16.30 21.16 -7.60
N VAL A 31 16.41 20.89 -6.29
CA VAL A 31 16.54 21.95 -5.28
C VAL A 31 17.90 22.65 -5.39
N GLN A 32 18.96 21.92 -5.72
CA GLN A 32 20.29 22.50 -5.94
C GLN A 32 20.31 23.44 -7.15
N ASP A 33 19.61 23.09 -8.23
CA ASP A 33 19.62 23.86 -9.48
C ASP A 33 18.63 25.04 -9.46
N GLU A 34 17.44 24.85 -8.88
CA GLU A 34 16.33 25.79 -9.02
C GLU A 34 15.93 26.50 -7.72
N GLY A 35 16.34 25.96 -6.56
CA GLY A 35 15.93 26.41 -5.25
C GLY A 35 14.58 25.85 -4.79
N THR A 36 14.42 25.73 -3.47
CA THR A 36 13.28 25.04 -2.83
C THR A 36 11.92 25.59 -3.23
N GLU A 37 11.76 26.91 -3.37
CA GLU A 37 10.46 27.52 -3.68
C GLU A 37 9.96 27.12 -5.08
N LYS A 38 10.84 27.12 -6.09
CA LYS A 38 10.47 26.72 -7.46
C LYS A 38 10.17 25.23 -7.56
N VAL A 39 10.93 24.40 -6.86
CA VAL A 39 10.68 22.95 -6.81
C VAL A 39 9.35 22.66 -6.15
N LEU A 40 9.01 23.38 -5.07
CA LEU A 40 7.73 23.24 -4.39
C LEU A 40 6.53 23.61 -5.27
N GLU A 41 6.68 24.56 -6.19
CA GLU A 41 5.64 24.86 -7.19
C GLU A 41 5.45 23.70 -8.18
N LYS A 42 6.56 23.12 -8.67
CA LYS A 42 6.55 22.08 -9.70
C LYS A 42 6.19 20.69 -9.20
N VAL A 43 6.75 20.25 -8.07
CA VAL A 43 6.69 18.87 -7.57
C VAL A 43 5.51 18.71 -6.61
N ASP A 44 4.66 17.70 -6.85
CA ASP A 44 3.51 17.42 -6.00
C ASP A 44 3.77 16.29 -5.00
N ILE A 45 4.53 15.27 -5.40
CA ILE A 45 4.84 14.10 -4.57
C ILE A 45 6.33 13.77 -4.72
N VAL A 46 7.00 13.59 -3.58
CA VAL A 46 8.34 12.98 -3.53
C VAL A 46 8.19 11.56 -3.03
N THR A 47 8.62 10.59 -3.83
CA THR A 47 8.67 9.17 -3.46
C THR A 47 10.06 8.83 -2.95
N THR A 48 10.15 7.98 -1.94
CA THR A 48 11.42 7.44 -1.49
C THR A 48 11.29 5.94 -1.34
N GLY A 49 12.39 5.23 -1.56
CA GLY A 49 12.50 3.81 -1.36
C GLY A 49 13.83 3.52 -0.69
N THR A 50 13.85 2.59 0.24
CA THR A 50 15.08 2.04 0.78
C THR A 50 15.16 0.58 0.36
N PHE A 51 16.34 0.14 -0.10
CA PHE A 51 16.62 -1.27 -0.33
C PHE A 51 17.69 -1.69 0.66
N GLY A 52 17.31 -2.57 1.58
CA GLY A 52 18.20 -3.20 2.54
C GLY A 52 17.80 -4.65 2.74
N ALA A 53 18.72 -5.48 3.23
CA ALA A 53 18.38 -6.83 3.67
C ALA A 53 17.43 -6.72 4.87
N MET A 54 16.12 -6.70 4.59
CA MET A 54 15.10 -6.63 5.62
C MET A 54 14.81 -8.03 6.13
N CYS A 55 14.97 -8.21 7.43
CA CYS A 55 14.61 -9.45 8.13
C CYS A 55 13.09 -9.64 8.26
N SER A 56 12.32 -8.57 8.10
CA SER A 56 10.86 -8.58 8.12
C SER A 56 10.30 -7.79 6.94
N SER A 57 9.35 -8.39 6.22
CA SER A 57 8.64 -7.74 5.12
C SER A 57 7.20 -8.24 5.09
N GLY A 58 6.27 -7.36 4.74
CA GLY A 58 4.84 -7.67 4.73
C GLY A 58 4.00 -6.44 4.39
N ALA A 59 2.68 -6.62 4.37
CA ALA A 59 1.74 -5.56 4.06
C ALA A 59 0.56 -5.54 5.03
N PHE A 60 0.15 -4.34 5.45
CA PHE A 60 -1.10 -4.09 6.16
C PHE A 60 -2.18 -3.72 5.14
N LEU A 61 -3.33 -4.39 5.22
CA LEU A 61 -4.42 -4.27 4.28
C LEU A 61 -5.73 -4.03 5.03
N ASN A 62 -6.54 -3.08 4.55
CA ASN A 62 -7.91 -2.85 4.99
C ASN A 62 -8.85 -3.12 3.80
N PHE A 63 -9.86 -3.97 4.00
CA PHE A 63 -10.76 -4.41 2.92
C PHE A 63 -12.10 -3.67 2.89
N GLY A 64 -12.32 -2.72 3.80
CA GLY A 64 -13.63 -2.11 4.01
C GLY A 64 -14.65 -3.06 4.65
N HIS A 65 -15.74 -2.50 5.14
CA HIS A 65 -16.79 -3.28 5.79
C HIS A 65 -17.73 -3.92 4.77
N ALA A 66 -18.08 -5.18 5.02
CA ALA A 66 -19.22 -5.82 4.37
C ALA A 66 -20.54 -5.33 4.97
N ASP A 67 -21.62 -5.45 4.20
CA ASP A 67 -22.99 -5.28 4.67
C ASP A 67 -23.70 -6.65 4.65
N PRO A 68 -24.08 -7.22 5.81
CA PRO A 68 -23.95 -6.66 7.16
C PRO A 68 -22.53 -6.74 7.74
N PRO A 69 -22.18 -5.89 8.74
CA PRO A 69 -20.83 -5.82 9.29
C PRO A 69 -20.29 -7.15 9.80
N LEU A 70 -19.10 -7.50 9.33
CA LEU A 70 -18.35 -8.70 9.72
C LEU A 70 -17.04 -8.29 10.39
N LYS A 71 -16.69 -8.95 11.49
CA LYS A 71 -15.34 -8.94 12.06
C LYS A 71 -14.59 -10.20 11.64
N MET A 72 -13.53 -10.03 10.88
CA MET A 72 -12.69 -11.11 10.35
C MET A 72 -11.80 -11.68 11.45
N SER A 73 -11.80 -13.02 11.60
CA SER A 73 -10.99 -13.76 12.58
C SER A 73 -9.95 -14.67 11.93
N LYS A 74 -10.18 -15.13 10.70
CA LYS A 74 -9.18 -15.80 9.85
C LYS A 74 -9.29 -15.25 8.44
N VAL A 75 -8.16 -14.93 7.80
CA VAL A 75 -8.11 -14.33 6.47
C VAL A 75 -7.11 -15.07 5.60
N TRP A 76 -7.45 -15.21 4.31
CA TRP A 76 -6.57 -15.70 3.26
C TRP A 76 -6.68 -14.79 2.03
N LEU A 77 -5.55 -14.66 1.33
CA LEU A 77 -5.42 -13.95 0.07
C LEU A 77 -4.95 -14.94 -1.00
N ASN A 78 -5.81 -15.22 -1.97
CA ASN A 78 -5.80 -16.38 -2.89
C ASN A 78 -5.90 -17.73 -2.17
N ASP A 79 -5.01 -17.96 -1.21
CA ASP A 79 -4.79 -19.18 -0.44
C ASP A 79 -3.64 -19.01 0.58
N VAL A 80 -3.03 -17.82 0.65
CA VAL A 80 -1.97 -17.47 1.61
C VAL A 80 -2.61 -16.93 2.88
N PRO A 81 -2.30 -17.49 4.07
CA PRO A 81 -2.77 -16.96 5.33
C PRO A 81 -2.36 -15.50 5.54
N ALA A 82 -3.27 -14.72 6.10
CA ALA A 82 -2.97 -13.37 6.59
C ALA A 82 -3.47 -13.23 8.03
N TYR A 83 -2.67 -12.57 8.87
CA TYR A 83 -2.98 -12.34 10.26
C TYR A 83 -4.14 -11.36 10.40
N ALA A 84 -5.28 -11.86 10.87
CA ALA A 84 -6.43 -11.04 11.27
C ALA A 84 -6.27 -10.54 12.72
N GLY A 85 -7.31 -9.98 13.32
CA GLY A 85 -7.29 -9.56 14.74
C GLY A 85 -6.64 -8.20 15.01
N LEU A 86 -6.25 -7.47 13.95
CA LEU A 86 -5.78 -6.09 14.02
C LEU A 86 -6.94 -5.11 14.25
N ALA A 87 -8.03 -5.27 13.50
CA ALA A 87 -9.27 -4.53 13.63
C ALA A 87 -10.44 -5.40 13.15
N ALA A 88 -11.53 -4.79 12.67
CA ALA A 88 -12.69 -5.54 12.15
C ALA A 88 -12.40 -6.18 10.78
N VAL A 89 -11.76 -5.44 9.88
CA VAL A 89 -11.60 -5.81 8.46
C VAL A 89 -10.17 -5.59 7.96
N ASP A 90 -9.22 -5.74 8.87
CA ASP A 90 -7.80 -5.51 8.61
C ASP A 90 -7.05 -6.85 8.65
N ALA A 91 -6.06 -7.01 7.79
CA ALA A 91 -5.14 -8.13 7.83
C ALA A 91 -3.68 -7.71 7.57
N TYR A 92 -2.75 -8.43 8.18
CA TYR A 92 -1.32 -8.34 7.89
C TYR A 92 -0.83 -9.60 7.21
N ILE A 93 -0.22 -9.47 6.03
CA ILE A 93 0.39 -10.59 5.31
C ILE A 93 1.91 -10.49 5.36
N GLY A 94 2.58 -11.56 5.79
CA GLY A 94 4.04 -11.64 5.79
C GLY A 94 4.55 -12.08 4.41
N ALA A 95 5.61 -11.45 3.91
CA ALA A 95 6.18 -11.76 2.60
C ALA A 95 6.67 -13.22 2.49
N THR A 96 7.04 -13.84 3.61
CA THR A 96 7.51 -15.22 3.68
C THR A 96 6.42 -16.24 3.98
N GLU A 97 5.17 -15.80 4.20
CA GLU A 97 4.06 -16.72 4.47
C GLU A 97 3.79 -17.57 3.22
N LEU A 98 3.57 -18.87 3.42
CA LEU A 98 3.40 -19.80 2.30
C LEU A 98 1.93 -19.99 1.96
N SER A 99 1.65 -20.27 0.69
CA SER A 99 0.34 -20.74 0.29
C SER A 99 0.04 -22.10 0.94
N GLU A 100 -1.18 -22.25 1.46
CA GLU A 100 -1.67 -23.54 1.97
C GLU A 100 -1.91 -24.59 0.86
N ILE A 101 -2.03 -24.16 -0.40
CA ILE A 101 -2.36 -25.05 -1.54
C ILE A 101 -1.13 -25.30 -2.42
N ARG A 102 -0.37 -24.25 -2.75
CA ARG A 102 0.76 -24.25 -3.68
C ARG A 102 2.12 -24.38 -2.97
N GLY A 103 2.17 -24.25 -1.65
CA GLY A 103 3.39 -24.40 -0.86
C GLY A 103 4.47 -23.40 -1.29
N LEU A 104 5.68 -23.88 -1.57
CA LEU A 104 6.85 -23.05 -1.88
C LEU A 104 6.74 -22.29 -3.22
N GLU A 105 5.83 -22.67 -4.11
CA GLU A 105 5.67 -22.02 -5.42
C GLU A 105 4.92 -20.69 -5.34
N TYR A 106 4.26 -20.39 -4.21
CA TYR A 106 3.47 -19.17 -4.05
C TYR A 106 3.33 -18.78 -2.58
N GLY A 107 3.24 -17.49 -2.29
CA GLY A 107 3.27 -17.01 -0.91
C GLY A 107 3.03 -15.50 -0.81
N GLY A 108 3.26 -14.95 0.37
CA GLY A 108 2.91 -13.56 0.66
C GLY A 108 3.64 -12.55 -0.22
N ALA A 109 4.89 -12.78 -0.60
CA ALA A 109 5.62 -11.91 -1.52
C ALA A 109 4.93 -11.83 -2.89
N HIS A 110 4.41 -12.96 -3.39
CA HIS A 110 3.68 -13.00 -4.66
C HIS A 110 2.34 -12.26 -4.56
N VAL A 111 1.59 -12.44 -3.47
CA VAL A 111 0.36 -11.68 -3.22
C VAL A 111 0.62 -10.17 -3.17
N ILE A 112 1.70 -9.76 -2.50
CA ILE A 112 2.07 -8.34 -2.39
C ILE A 112 2.44 -7.78 -3.77
N GLU A 113 3.22 -8.51 -4.55
CA GLU A 113 3.60 -8.09 -5.91
C GLU A 113 2.37 -7.97 -6.83
N GLU A 114 1.49 -8.95 -6.83
CA GLU A 114 0.24 -8.92 -7.60
C GLU A 114 -0.65 -7.72 -7.22
N LEU A 115 -0.78 -7.39 -5.93
CA LEU A 115 -1.50 -6.20 -5.47
C LEU A 115 -0.87 -4.89 -5.99
N VAL A 116 0.46 -4.80 -5.98
CA VAL A 116 1.20 -3.63 -6.50
C VAL A 116 1.05 -3.52 -8.02
N SER A 117 1.04 -4.65 -8.73
CA SER A 117 0.83 -4.74 -10.18
C SER A 117 -0.63 -4.50 -10.60
N GLY A 118 -1.54 -4.32 -9.64
CA GLY A 118 -2.96 -4.04 -9.90
C GLY A 118 -3.80 -5.28 -10.24
N GLU A 119 -3.27 -6.47 -9.97
CA GLU A 119 -3.95 -7.73 -10.19
C GLU A 119 -5.03 -8.00 -9.14
N LYS A 120 -5.99 -8.86 -9.51
CA LYS A 120 -7.10 -9.21 -8.61
C LYS A 120 -6.69 -10.36 -7.69
N ILE A 121 -6.83 -10.15 -6.38
CA ILE A 121 -6.65 -11.17 -5.35
C ILE A 121 -7.99 -11.64 -4.79
N LYS A 122 -8.12 -12.95 -4.57
CA LYS A 122 -9.28 -13.53 -3.92
C LYS A 122 -9.15 -13.40 -2.40
N LEU A 123 -9.95 -12.52 -1.80
CA LEU A 123 -10.13 -12.47 -0.36
C LEU A 123 -11.07 -13.60 0.11
N LYS A 124 -10.60 -14.42 1.06
CA LYS A 124 -11.44 -15.34 1.84
C LYS A 124 -11.29 -15.00 3.31
N ALA A 125 -12.41 -14.84 4.01
CA ALA A 125 -12.39 -14.60 5.44
C ALA A 125 -13.43 -15.46 6.16
N ILE A 126 -13.07 -15.92 7.36
CA ILE A 126 -13.99 -16.45 8.35
C ILE A 126 -14.05 -15.42 9.47
N GLY A 127 -15.25 -15.13 9.96
CA GLY A 127 -15.48 -14.10 10.96
C GLY A 127 -16.82 -14.29 11.63
N PHE A 128 -17.18 -13.30 12.44
CA PHE A 128 -18.48 -13.24 13.12
C PHE A 128 -19.10 -11.86 12.91
N ARG A 129 -20.43 -11.81 12.92
CA ARG A 129 -21.13 -10.52 12.86
C ARG A 129 -20.96 -9.76 14.17
N THR A 130 -20.87 -8.45 14.06
CA THR A 130 -20.83 -7.55 15.21
C THR A 130 -22.06 -6.65 15.31
N ALA A 131 -23.12 -6.97 14.57
CA ALA A 131 -24.45 -6.36 14.60
C ALA A 131 -25.52 -7.40 14.24
#